data_AF-A0A6M3M841-F1
#
_entry.id   AF-A0A6M3M841-F1
#
_cell.length_a   1.000
_cell.length_b   1.000
_cell.length_c   1.000
_cell.angle_alpha   90.00
_cell.angle_beta   90.00
_cell.angle_gamma   90.00
#
_symmetry.space_group_name_H-M   'P 1'
#
loop_
_entity.id
_entity.type
_entity.pdbx_description
1 polymer ?
#
loop_
_entity_poly.entity_id
_entity_poly.type
_entity_poly.pdbx_seq_one_letter_code
_entity_poly.pdbx_strand_id
1 'polypeptide(L)'
;MAQTPEGKVKAKAKDLYKKYGAKYDRSAMTGMGQNGRPDDLVCRSPDGHFGGVEFKRDNVFKVSALQRVWLQGLEATGGSSMVVNLTNLDMLGHWLQQPGWRVNARFDGDKCVGHVASHPTHGEHEIKNPGT
;
A
#
# COMPACT_ATOMS: atom_id res chain seq x y z
N MET A 1 -17.06 5.35 -19.59
CA MET A 1 -15.64 5.78 -19.59
C MET A 1 -14.77 4.55 -19.38
N ALA A 2 -13.82 4.27 -20.27
CA ALA A 2 -12.93 3.11 -20.13
C ALA A 2 -12.05 3.26 -18.87
N GLN A 3 -12.10 2.28 -17.98
CA GLN A 3 -11.32 2.29 -16.75
C GLN A 3 -9.88 1.88 -17.07
N THR A 4 -8.91 2.70 -16.67
CA THR A 4 -7.49 2.34 -16.82
C THR A 4 -7.17 1.08 -15.98
N PRO A 5 -6.14 0.29 -16.33
CA PRO A 5 -5.74 -0.86 -15.52
C PRO A 5 -5.50 -0.51 -14.04
N GLU A 6 -4.88 0.64 -13.79
CA GLU A 6 -4.66 1.17 -12.44
C GLU A 6 -5.97 1.62 -11.77
N GLY A 7 -6.88 2.24 -12.54
CA GLY A 7 -8.22 2.58 -12.08
C GLY A 7 -9.00 1.37 -11.59
N LYS A 8 -8.77 0.19 -12.18
CA LYS A 8 -9.38 -1.09 -11.75
C LYS A 8 -8.88 -1.52 -10.37
N VAL A 9 -7.58 -1.40 -10.11
CA VAL A 9 -7.00 -1.67 -8.78
C VAL A 9 -7.59 -0.71 -7.75
N LYS A 10 -7.58 0.59 -8.04
CA LYS A 10 -8.09 1.67 -7.18
C LYS A 10 -9.58 1.50 -6.81
N ALA A 11 -10.39 0.95 -7.72
CA ALA A 11 -11.79 0.64 -7.46
C ALA A 11 -11.95 -0.54 -6.50
N LYS A 12 -11.24 -1.65 -6.73
CA LYS A 12 -11.29 -2.80 -5.83
C LYS A 12 -10.75 -2.47 -4.43
N ALA A 13 -9.68 -1.67 -4.34
CA ALA A 13 -9.16 -1.20 -3.06
C ALA A 13 -10.21 -0.38 -2.29
N LYS A 14 -10.96 0.50 -2.99
CA LYS A 14 -12.07 1.24 -2.39
C LYS A 14 -13.14 0.32 -1.81
N ASP A 15 -13.46 -0.78 -2.49
CA ASP A 15 -14.42 -1.76 -1.99
C ASP A 15 -13.89 -2.49 -0.74
N LEU A 16 -12.59 -2.81 -0.69
CA LEU A 16 -11.94 -3.36 0.50
C LEU A 16 -11.99 -2.38 1.68
N TYR A 17 -11.69 -1.09 1.45
CA TYR A 17 -11.76 -0.09 2.52
C TYR A 17 -13.16 0.03 3.10
N LYS A 18 -14.20 0.06 2.24
CA LYS A 18 -15.59 0.07 2.68
C LYS A 18 -15.94 -1.19 3.46
N LYS A 19 -15.55 -2.36 2.95
CA LYS A 19 -15.82 -3.66 3.57
C LYS A 19 -15.26 -3.74 5.00
N TYR A 20 -14.05 -3.23 5.21
CA TYR A 20 -13.37 -3.29 6.50
C TYR A 20 -13.48 -1.99 7.32
N GLY A 21 -14.31 -1.04 6.90
CA GLY A 21 -14.55 0.22 7.63
C GLY A 21 -13.34 1.16 7.71
N ALA A 22 -12.34 1.01 6.83
CA ALA A 22 -11.18 1.88 6.81
C ALA A 22 -11.50 3.24 6.19
N LYS A 23 -10.91 4.30 6.74
CA LYS A 23 -10.97 5.64 6.17
C LYS A 23 -9.76 5.82 5.25
N TYR A 24 -9.95 6.42 4.09
CA TYR A 24 -8.85 6.72 3.18
C TYR A 24 -8.97 8.12 2.57
N ASP A 25 -7.82 8.70 2.25
CA ASP A 25 -7.67 9.95 1.50
C ASP A 25 -6.79 9.71 0.28
N ARG A 26 -7.40 9.83 -0.90
CA ARG A 26 -6.75 9.62 -2.18
C ARG A 26 -6.15 10.92 -2.68
N SER A 27 -4.85 10.91 -2.98
CA SER A 27 -4.14 12.05 -3.54
C SER A 27 -4.82 12.53 -4.84
N ALA A 28 -5.23 13.78 -4.85
CA ALA A 28 -5.63 14.49 -6.06
C ALA A 28 -4.42 15.23 -6.63
N MET A 29 -4.25 15.22 -7.95
CA MET A 29 -3.15 15.89 -8.65
C MET A 29 -3.08 17.42 -8.46
N THR A 30 -4.04 18.02 -7.75
CA THR A 30 -4.18 19.48 -7.62
C THR A 30 -3.26 20.04 -6.53
N GLY A 31 -1.99 20.25 -6.89
CA GLY A 31 -1.07 21.32 -6.44
C GLY A 31 -0.68 21.49 -4.97
N MET A 32 -1.47 21.01 -4.00
CA MET A 32 -1.24 21.25 -2.56
C MET A 32 -0.66 20.02 -1.83
N GLY A 33 -0.45 18.91 -2.54
CA GLY A 33 0.13 17.68 -2.00
C GLY A 33 1.65 17.62 -2.14
N GLN A 34 2.30 16.85 -1.28
CA GLN A 34 3.73 16.56 -1.39
C GLN A 34 4.00 15.61 -2.57
N ASN A 35 5.03 15.92 -3.38
CA ASN A 35 5.49 15.01 -4.42
C ASN A 35 5.98 13.69 -3.82
N GLY A 36 5.60 12.57 -4.45
CA GLY A 36 5.95 11.24 -3.97
C GLY A 36 5.04 10.70 -2.86
N ARG A 37 4.05 11.46 -2.39
CA ARG A 37 2.98 10.91 -1.54
C ARG A 37 2.31 9.73 -2.27
N PRO A 38 2.04 8.61 -1.59
CA PRO A 38 1.36 7.47 -2.18
C PRO A 38 -0.06 7.83 -2.60
N ASP A 39 -0.60 7.07 -3.55
CA ASP A 39 -1.95 7.28 -4.07
C ASP A 39 -3.02 7.39 -2.97
N ASP A 40 -3.05 6.45 -2.01
CA ASP A 40 -3.99 6.46 -0.90
C ASP A 40 -3.25 6.53 0.44
N LEU A 41 -3.69 7.44 1.31
CA LEU A 41 -3.43 7.36 2.75
C LEU A 41 -4.60 6.68 3.42
N VAL A 42 -4.34 5.69 4.26
CA VAL A 42 -5.36 4.82 4.84
C VAL A 42 -5.20 4.78 6.36
N CYS A 43 -6.30 4.99 7.07
CA CYS A 43 -6.42 4.73 8.49
C CYS A 43 -7.25 3.46 8.66
N ARG A 44 -6.60 2.39 9.14
CA ARG A 44 -7.21 1.08 9.34
C ARG A 44 -8.15 1.10 10.55
N SER A 45 -9.29 0.44 10.41
CA SER A 45 -10.21 0.17 11.52
C SER A 45 -9.92 -1.23 12.11
N PRO A 46 -10.07 -1.43 13.44
CA PRO A 46 -10.46 -0.47 14.46
C PRO A 46 -9.27 0.19 15.18
N ASP A 47 -8.03 -0.20 14.87
CA ASP A 47 -6.84 0.21 15.63
C ASP A 47 -6.29 1.60 15.24
N GLY A 48 -6.84 2.22 14.20
CA GLY A 48 -6.37 3.51 13.70
C GLY A 48 -5.01 3.43 13.02
N HIS A 49 -4.52 2.24 12.70
CA HIS A 49 -3.16 2.07 12.17
C HIS A 49 -3.02 2.75 10.80
N PHE A 50 -1.98 3.58 10.67
CA PHE A 50 -1.78 4.42 9.50
C PHE A 50 -0.96 3.71 8.42
N GLY A 51 -1.41 3.80 7.18
CA GLY A 51 -0.77 3.18 6.03
C GLY A 51 -0.81 4.04 4.78
N GLY A 52 0.17 3.84 3.91
CA GLY A 52 0.25 4.41 2.58
C GLY A 52 0.22 3.30 1.53
N VAL A 53 -0.65 3.45 0.54
CA VAL A 53 -0.83 2.49 -0.55
C VAL A 53 -0.55 3.18 -1.88
N GLU A 54 0.53 2.77 -2.53
CA GLU A 54 0.89 3.19 -3.88
C GLU A 54 0.37 2.15 -4.88
N PHE A 55 -0.53 2.55 -5.78
CA PHE A 55 -1.05 1.63 -6.79
C PHE A 55 -0.21 1.65 -8.05
N LYS A 56 -0.11 0.48 -8.66
CA LYS A 56 0.51 0.31 -9.97
C LYS A 56 -0.40 -0.47 -10.90
N ARG A 57 -0.14 -0.35 -12.20
CA ARG A 57 -0.75 -1.25 -13.18
C ARG A 57 -0.31 -2.69 -12.92
N ASP A 58 -1.06 -3.63 -13.49
CA ASP A 58 -0.81 -5.06 -13.30
C ASP A 58 0.63 -5.46 -13.64
N ASN A 59 1.23 -6.34 -12.81
CA ASN A 59 2.62 -6.78 -12.89
C ASN A 59 3.69 -5.66 -12.92
N VAL A 60 3.35 -4.45 -12.48
CA VAL A 60 4.33 -3.37 -12.27
C VAL A 60 4.54 -3.13 -10.79
N PHE A 61 5.83 -3.10 -10.42
CA PHE A 61 6.28 -2.81 -9.07
C PHE A 61 7.35 -1.69 -9.02
N LYS A 62 7.60 -1.04 -10.15
CA LYS A 62 8.50 0.11 -10.23
C LYS A 62 7.84 1.34 -9.61
N VAL A 63 8.54 2.00 -8.69
CA VAL A 63 8.14 3.25 -8.03
C VAL A 63 9.08 4.39 -8.41
N SER A 64 8.63 5.64 -8.30
CA SER A 64 9.54 6.78 -8.44
C SER A 64 10.45 6.91 -7.21
N ALA A 65 11.56 7.62 -7.34
CA ALA A 65 12.48 7.86 -6.22
C ALA A 65 11.78 8.57 -5.05
N LEU A 66 10.92 9.56 -5.34
CA LEU A 66 10.17 10.28 -4.31
C LEU A 66 9.13 9.40 -3.62
N GLN A 67 8.46 8.51 -4.37
CA GLN A 67 7.54 7.52 -3.79
C GLN A 67 8.26 6.57 -2.85
N ARG A 68 9.43 6.07 -3.25
CA ARG A 68 10.27 5.20 -2.42
C ARG A 68 10.66 5.89 -1.12
N VAL A 69 11.18 7.13 -1.19
CA VAL A 69 11.58 7.90 0.00
C VAL A 69 10.39 8.11 0.94
N TRP A 70 9.22 8.46 0.42
CA TRP A 70 8.03 8.66 1.24
C TRP A 70 7.58 7.36 1.93
N LEU A 71 7.52 6.25 1.18
CA LEU A 71 7.13 4.92 1.70
C LEU A 71 8.12 4.41 2.76
N GLN A 72 9.42 4.62 2.57
CA GLN A 72 10.45 4.28 3.55
C GLN A 72 10.36 5.16 4.81
N GLY A 73 10.08 6.45 4.66
CA GLY A 73 9.84 7.35 5.79
C GLY A 73 8.60 6.96 6.61
N LEU A 74 7.53 6.53 5.93
CA LEU A 74 6.34 6.02 6.60
C LEU A 74 6.64 4.75 7.41
N GLU A 75 7.37 3.80 6.85
CA GLU A 75 7.81 2.61 7.58
C GLU A 75 8.66 2.98 8.80
N ALA A 76 9.65 3.87 8.63
CA ALA A 76 10.55 4.29 9.70
C ALA A 76 9.81 4.98 10.87
N THR A 77 8.64 5.57 10.61
CA THR A 77 7.77 6.18 11.64
C THR A 77 6.73 5.22 12.20
N GLY A 78 6.77 3.95 11.80
CA GLY A 78 5.94 2.87 12.33
C GLY A 78 4.65 2.61 11.55
N GLY A 79 4.40 3.29 10.43
CA GLY A 79 3.26 3.04 9.56
C GLY A 79 3.47 1.87 8.59
N SER A 80 2.43 1.50 7.85
CA SER A 80 2.50 0.48 6.81
C SER A 80 2.69 1.07 5.42
N SER A 81 3.67 0.59 4.67
CA SER A 81 4.03 1.09 3.34
C SER A 81 3.82 0.00 2.30
N MET A 82 2.87 0.18 1.39
CA MET A 82 2.47 -0.88 0.45
C MET A 82 2.54 -0.39 -1.01
N VAL A 83 3.13 -1.20 -1.88
CA VAL A 83 2.97 -1.11 -3.35
C VAL A 83 2.02 -2.21 -3.82
N VAL A 84 0.89 -1.84 -4.44
CA VAL A 84 -0.22 -2.75 -4.73
C VAL A 84 -0.64 -2.70 -6.20
N ASN A 85 -0.89 -3.85 -6.80
CA ASN A 85 -1.58 -3.98 -8.08
C ASN A 85 -2.63 -5.11 -7.98
N LEU A 86 -3.10 -5.67 -9.10
CA LEU A 86 -4.11 -6.74 -9.05
C LEU A 86 -3.57 -8.07 -8.55
N THR A 87 -2.28 -8.36 -8.71
CA THR A 87 -1.72 -9.66 -8.36
C THR A 87 -1.51 -9.85 -6.86
N ASN A 88 -1.34 -8.75 -6.11
CA ASN A 88 -1.13 -8.77 -4.66
C ASN A 88 -2.19 -7.96 -3.87
N LEU A 89 -3.37 -7.74 -4.47
CA LEU A 89 -4.44 -6.96 -3.83
C LEU A 89 -4.99 -7.64 -2.56
N ASP A 90 -4.93 -8.96 -2.49
CA ASP A 90 -5.27 -9.77 -1.34
C ASP A 90 -4.47 -9.38 -0.09
N MET A 91 -3.18 -9.05 -0.25
CA MET A 91 -2.33 -8.55 0.84
C MET A 91 -2.93 -7.29 1.50
N LEU A 92 -3.47 -6.35 0.72
CA LEU A 92 -4.16 -5.19 1.27
C LEU A 92 -5.39 -5.60 2.08
N GLY A 93 -6.14 -6.59 1.60
CA GLY A 93 -7.28 -7.15 2.31
C GLY A 93 -6.89 -7.78 3.66
N HIS A 94 -5.79 -8.54 3.68
CA HIS A 94 -5.25 -9.14 4.90
C HIS A 94 -4.81 -8.08 5.90
N TRP A 95 -4.07 -7.06 5.46
CA TRP A 95 -3.66 -5.95 6.33
C TRP A 95 -4.87 -5.22 6.94
N LEU A 96 -5.91 -4.95 6.14
CA LEU A 96 -7.14 -4.30 6.62
C LEU A 96 -7.89 -5.13 7.67
N GLN A 97 -7.87 -6.46 7.55
CA GLN A 97 -8.61 -7.37 8.43
C GLN A 97 -7.87 -7.68 9.74
N GLN A 98 -6.56 -7.46 9.80
CA GLN A 98 -5.71 -7.93 10.90
C GLN A 98 -5.07 -6.76 11.67
N PRO A 99 -5.75 -6.22 12.70
CA PRO A 99 -5.18 -5.21 13.60
C PRO A 99 -3.86 -5.67 14.23
N GLY A 100 -3.00 -4.70 14.55
CA GLY A 100 -1.66 -4.96 15.10
C GLY A 100 -0.61 -5.39 14.07
N TRP A 101 -1.01 -5.91 12.91
CA TRP A 101 -0.08 -6.24 11.83
C TRP A 101 0.35 -4.99 11.06
N ARG A 102 1.62 -4.95 10.66
CA ARG A 102 2.17 -3.98 9.71
C ARG A 102 2.55 -4.70 8.44
N VAL A 103 2.47 -4.01 7.31
CA VAL A 103 2.99 -4.51 6.02
C VAL A 103 3.84 -3.41 5.39
N ASN A 104 5.09 -3.73 5.07
CA ASN A 104 6.06 -2.76 4.57
C ASN A 104 6.79 -3.27 3.33
N ALA A 105 6.83 -2.46 2.29
CA ALA A 105 7.45 -2.78 1.01
C ALA A 105 8.97 -2.91 1.14
N ARG A 106 9.54 -3.84 0.38
CA ARG A 106 10.99 -4.04 0.24
C ARG A 106 11.40 -3.62 -1.16
N PHE A 107 12.51 -2.88 -1.25
CA PHE A 107 12.95 -2.26 -2.50
C PHE A 107 14.35 -2.73 -2.89
N ASP A 108 14.51 -3.05 -4.17
CA ASP A 108 15.81 -3.13 -4.86
C ASP A 108 15.86 -2.00 -5.89
N GLY A 109 16.64 -0.97 -5.59
CA GLY A 109 16.64 0.28 -6.34
C GLY A 109 15.24 0.93 -6.39
N ASP A 110 14.68 1.04 -7.59
CA ASP A 110 13.37 1.62 -7.86
C ASP A 110 12.24 0.58 -7.96
N LYS A 111 12.53 -0.69 -7.72
CA LYS A 111 11.57 -1.79 -7.82
C LYS A 111 11.19 -2.31 -6.44
N CYS A 112 9.89 -2.37 -6.16
CA CYS A 112 9.39 -3.16 -5.04
C CYS A 112 9.54 -4.66 -5.37
N VAL A 113 10.26 -5.39 -4.54
CA VAL A 113 10.54 -6.84 -4.72
C VAL A 113 9.62 -7.73 -3.89
N GLY A 114 8.91 -7.14 -2.94
CA GLY A 114 7.94 -7.81 -2.08
C GLY A 114 7.62 -6.93 -0.88
N HIS A 115 7.07 -7.54 0.16
CA HIS A 115 6.72 -6.88 1.42
C HIS A 115 7.11 -7.76 2.59
N VAL A 116 7.22 -7.16 3.77
CA VAL A 116 7.32 -7.88 5.02
C VAL A 116 6.09 -7.53 5.86
N ALA A 117 5.37 -8.56 6.29
CA ALA A 117 4.34 -8.45 7.30
C ALA A 117 4.95 -8.68 8.68
N SER A 118 4.70 -7.79 9.63
CA SER A 118 5.24 -7.91 10.98
C SER A 118 4.17 -7.70 12.05
N HIS A 119 4.29 -8.46 13.14
CA HIS A 119 3.46 -8.32 14.32
C HIS A 119 4.33 -8.41 15.58
N PRO A 120 4.10 -7.58 16.61
CA PRO A 120 4.95 -7.56 17.81
C PRO A 120 5.15 -8.92 18.50
N THR A 121 4.17 -9.82 18.37
CA THR A 121 4.18 -11.15 19.01
C THR A 121 4.38 -12.33 18.05
N HIS A 122 4.40 -12.11 16.73
CA HIS A 122 4.50 -13.20 15.74
C HIS A 122 5.74 -13.11 14.84
N GLY A 123 6.53 -12.04 14.97
CA GLY A 123 7.73 -11.83 14.16
C GLY A 123 7.41 -11.31 12.77
N GLU A 124 8.35 -11.50 11.84
CA GLU A 124 8.28 -11.04 10.46
C GLU A 124 8.02 -12.18 9.48
N HIS A 125 7.21 -11.91 8.46
CA HIS A 125 6.88 -12.83 7.38
C HIS A 125 7.10 -12.15 6.03
N GLU A 126 7.89 -12.76 5.17
CA GLU A 126 8.09 -12.27 3.80
C GLU A 126 6.88 -12.58 2.91
N ILE A 127 6.50 -11.59 2.11
CA ILE A 127 5.47 -11.67 1.09
C ILE A 127 6.14 -11.37 -0.25
N LYS A 128 6.28 -12.38 -1.10
CA LYS A 128 6.87 -12.21 -2.44
C LYS A 128 5.85 -11.63 -3.41
N ASN A 129 6.30 -10.76 -4.30
CA ASN A 129 5.45 -10.31 -5.40
C ASN A 129 5.18 -11.49 -6.34
N PRO A 130 3.94 -11.70 -6.81
CA PRO A 130 3.66 -12.79 -7.74
C PRO A 130 4.48 -12.64 -9.03
N GLY A 131 5.08 -13.75 -9.48
CA GLY A 131 5.89 -13.78 -10.70
C GLY A 131 7.33 -13.27 -10.55
N THR A 132 7.85 -13.13 -9.32
CA THR A 132 9.29 -12.96 -9.03
C THR A 132 10.02 -14.27 -8.80
#